data_AF-Q8SV80-F1
#
_entry.id   AF-Q8SV80-F1
#
_cell.length_a   1.000
_cell.length_b   1.000
_cell.length_c   1.000
_cell.angle_alpha   90.00
_cell.angle_beta   90.00
_cell.angle_gamma   90.00
#
_symmetry.space_group_name_H-M   'P 1'
#
loop_
_entity.id
_entity.type
_entity.pdbx_description
1 polymer ?
#
loop_
_entity_poly.entity_id
_entity_poly.type
_entity_poly.pdbx_seq_one_letter_code
_entity_poly.pdbx_strand_id
1 'polypeptide(L)'
;MDFTLLDERLKGKTEVGLLSTEECNHMIKPVYDYIKANHPHIDTFLLHGEGMLCPLKAKGFEFFVLLGIYCPLHPFEDFVGITAQLPEEDMDRLKKEERTIVYDSGYGGHHVMKEEMHGRDVLVVTKNQMFYDYYFYKYNAESFYKLKSRDRMQYLGSKCNKGRKIRDLQIFAIIFTSRAYEELAKSIRKALISRRKNAYLLFLKDLSYERMITIEGTECIVVVDCPFFECSLELHIPVVTPFEVEYALSGEWKEFDKNSFSVQDMAASGCTDLDAIDRVGRILLRSDGQSVPFSYGEEDMDIHVGQNGTPCRYDCEGA
;
A
#
# COMPACT_ATOMS: atom_id res chain seq x y z
N MET A 1 12.84 12.48 -20.25
CA MET A 1 12.73 11.04 -20.57
C MET A 1 13.66 10.74 -21.73
N ASP A 2 14.43 9.66 -21.65
CA ASP A 2 15.26 9.20 -22.77
C ASP A 2 14.42 8.30 -23.68
N PHE A 3 13.98 8.85 -24.82
CA PHE A 3 13.17 8.13 -25.79
C PHE A 3 13.98 7.05 -26.55
N THR A 4 15.30 7.19 -26.64
CA THR A 4 16.17 6.19 -27.26
C THR A 4 16.19 4.92 -26.41
N LEU A 5 16.38 5.09 -25.10
CA LEU A 5 16.32 3.98 -24.14
C LEU A 5 14.92 3.36 -24.11
N LEU A 6 13.86 4.16 -24.19
CA LEU A 6 12.48 3.66 -24.28
C LEU A 6 12.32 2.76 -25.52
N ASP A 7 12.75 3.20 -26.70
CA ASP A 7 12.65 2.41 -27.93
C ASP A 7 13.40 1.09 -27.86
N GLU A 8 14.59 1.09 -27.25
CA GLU A 8 15.36 -0.15 -27.05
C GLU A 8 14.63 -1.13 -26.13
N ARG A 9 14.00 -0.64 -25.06
CA ARG A 9 13.31 -1.45 -24.06
C ARG A 9 11.94 -1.96 -24.52
N LEU A 10 11.29 -1.24 -25.44
CA LEU A 10 10.01 -1.63 -26.02
C LEU A 10 10.13 -2.75 -27.07
N LYS A 11 11.34 -3.07 -27.54
CA LYS A 11 11.55 -4.13 -28.55
C LYS A 11 11.03 -5.49 -28.08
N GLY A 12 10.09 -6.04 -28.83
CA GLY A 12 9.51 -7.36 -28.55
C GLY A 12 8.47 -7.38 -27.44
N LYS A 13 8.05 -6.21 -26.95
CA LYS A 13 6.93 -6.07 -26.02
C LYS A 13 5.61 -5.95 -26.78
N THR A 14 4.55 -6.45 -26.18
CA THR A 14 3.18 -6.36 -26.70
C THR A 14 2.29 -5.50 -25.81
N GLU A 15 2.55 -5.50 -24.50
CA GLU A 15 1.78 -4.74 -23.52
C GLU A 15 2.66 -3.82 -22.67
N VAL A 16 2.19 -2.59 -22.45
CA VAL A 16 2.88 -1.59 -21.63
C VAL A 16 1.93 -0.90 -20.67
N GLY A 17 2.31 -0.86 -19.40
CA GLY A 17 1.68 0.02 -18.41
C GLY A 17 2.37 1.39 -18.38
N LEU A 18 1.66 2.45 -18.74
CA LEU A 18 2.12 3.84 -18.59
C LEU A 18 1.55 4.40 -17.28
N LEU A 19 2.39 4.47 -16.24
CA LEU A 19 2.02 4.91 -14.91
C LEU A 19 2.51 6.33 -14.67
N SER A 20 1.66 7.18 -14.11
CA SER A 20 2.05 8.54 -13.75
C SER A 20 1.59 8.93 -12.35
N THR A 21 2.46 9.64 -11.63
CA THR A 21 2.06 10.44 -10.47
C THR A 21 1.40 11.73 -10.94
N GLU A 22 0.66 12.37 -10.04
CA GLU A 22 -0.05 13.63 -10.28
C GLU A 22 0.87 14.74 -10.84
N GLU A 23 2.07 14.86 -10.28
CA GLU A 23 3.08 15.85 -10.67
C GLU A 23 3.54 15.67 -12.14
N CYS A 24 3.49 14.43 -12.64
CA CYS A 24 3.97 14.07 -13.98
C CYS A 24 2.82 13.86 -14.99
N ASN A 25 1.56 14.13 -14.62
CA ASN A 25 0.41 13.93 -15.51
C ASN A 25 0.53 14.65 -16.86
N HIS A 26 1.21 15.80 -16.88
CA HIS A 26 1.48 16.57 -18.10
C HIS A 26 2.35 15.80 -19.13
N MET A 27 3.10 14.78 -18.69
CA MET A 27 3.95 13.95 -19.55
C MET A 27 3.23 12.76 -20.16
N ILE A 28 2.05 12.37 -19.65
CA ILE A 28 1.32 11.17 -20.11
C ILE A 28 1.06 11.25 -21.61
N LYS A 29 0.44 12.34 -22.06
CA LYS A 29 0.05 12.50 -23.47
C LYS A 29 1.27 12.48 -24.42
N PRO A 30 2.33 13.30 -24.22
CA PRO A 30 3.52 13.24 -25.07
C PRO A 30 4.15 11.85 -25.16
N VAL A 31 4.22 11.12 -24.05
CA VAL A 31 4.83 9.78 -24.01
C VAL A 31 3.92 8.75 -24.69
N TYR A 32 2.61 8.81 -24.43
CA TYR A 32 1.63 7.95 -25.09
C TYR A 32 1.62 8.14 -26.61
N ASP A 33 1.54 9.40 -27.07
CA ASP A 33 1.55 9.74 -28.49
C ASP A 33 2.84 9.26 -29.16
N TYR A 34 3.99 9.37 -28.47
CA TYR A 34 5.27 8.84 -28.93
C TYR A 34 5.25 7.31 -29.11
N ILE A 35 4.77 6.58 -28.10
CA ILE A 35 4.68 5.10 -28.16
C ILE A 35 3.75 4.69 -29.31
N LYS A 36 2.59 5.34 -29.46
CA LYS A 36 1.63 5.00 -30.52
C LYS A 36 2.14 5.31 -31.93
N ALA A 37 2.94 6.36 -32.09
CA ALA A 37 3.53 6.70 -33.38
C ALA A 37 4.67 5.74 -33.79
N ASN A 38 5.54 5.37 -32.85
CA ASN A 38 6.75 4.60 -33.15
C ASN A 38 6.60 3.08 -32.94
N HIS A 39 5.69 2.67 -32.06
CA HIS A 39 5.41 1.27 -31.71
C HIS A 39 3.89 0.99 -31.77
N PRO A 40 3.25 1.13 -32.94
CA PRO A 40 1.79 1.04 -33.07
C PRO A 40 1.20 -0.34 -32.73
N HIS A 41 2.05 -1.37 -32.68
CA HIS A 41 1.69 -2.74 -32.33
C HIS A 41 1.61 -2.99 -30.81
N ILE A 42 2.02 -2.02 -30.00
CA ILE A 42 2.02 -2.14 -28.54
C ILE A 42 0.72 -1.60 -27.97
N ASP A 43 0.06 -2.40 -27.14
CA ASP A 43 -1.07 -1.99 -26.34
C ASP A 43 -0.60 -1.23 -25.11
N THR A 44 -1.05 0.02 -24.99
CA THR A 44 -0.59 0.95 -23.96
C THR A 44 -1.75 1.26 -23.02
N PHE A 45 -1.59 0.89 -21.76
CA PHE A 45 -2.59 1.07 -20.72
C PHE A 45 -2.20 2.25 -19.82
N LEU A 46 -3.08 3.23 -19.71
CA LEU A 46 -2.88 4.40 -18.86
C LEU A 46 -3.31 4.07 -17.44
N LEU A 47 -2.40 4.29 -16.48
CA LEU A 47 -2.65 4.02 -15.07
C LEU A 47 -2.25 5.23 -14.23
N HIS A 48 -3.10 5.55 -13.26
CA HIS A 48 -2.84 6.61 -12.31
C HIS A 48 -2.19 6.04 -11.06
N GLY A 49 -1.14 6.71 -10.57
CA GLY A 49 -0.50 6.41 -9.29
C GLY A 49 -0.68 7.56 -8.31
N GLU A 50 -1.11 7.24 -7.10
CA GLU A 50 -1.33 8.21 -6.03
C GLU A 50 -0.02 8.48 -5.28
N GLY A 51 0.55 9.67 -5.47
CA GLY A 51 1.77 10.14 -4.79
C GLY A 51 3.07 9.42 -5.19
N MET A 52 3.08 8.10 -5.24
CA MET A 52 4.23 7.24 -5.57
C MET A 52 3.80 6.01 -6.35
N LEU A 53 4.61 5.58 -7.32
CA LEU A 53 4.36 4.41 -8.15
C LEU A 53 4.85 3.15 -7.43
N CYS A 54 3.99 2.15 -7.26
CA CYS A 54 4.36 0.89 -6.60
C CYS A 54 3.85 -0.30 -7.40
N PRO A 55 4.69 -1.30 -7.73
CA PRO A 55 4.25 -2.47 -8.50
C PRO A 55 3.19 -3.27 -7.74
N LEU A 56 3.17 -3.23 -6.40
CA LEU A 56 2.15 -3.88 -5.59
C LEU A 56 0.75 -3.27 -5.76
N LYS A 57 0.66 -2.02 -6.24
CA LYS A 57 -0.60 -1.32 -6.51
C LYS A 57 -1.00 -1.39 -7.98
N ALA A 58 -0.04 -1.65 -8.87
CA ALA A 58 -0.27 -1.74 -10.30
C ALA A 58 -0.89 -3.09 -10.72
N LYS A 59 -1.52 -3.14 -11.90
CA LYS A 59 -1.74 -4.41 -12.62
C LYS A 59 -0.40 -4.87 -13.21
N GLY A 60 -0.21 -6.18 -13.38
CA GLY A 60 0.99 -6.72 -14.06
C GLY A 60 0.95 -6.43 -15.56
N PHE A 61 2.10 -6.05 -16.12
CA PHE A 61 2.33 -5.86 -17.56
C PHE A 61 3.75 -6.35 -17.88
N GLU A 62 4.02 -6.60 -19.16
CA GLU A 62 5.35 -7.03 -19.64
C GLU A 62 6.43 -5.96 -19.48
N PHE A 63 6.01 -4.69 -19.46
CA PHE A 63 6.89 -3.54 -19.35
C PHE A 63 6.15 -2.33 -18.77
N PHE A 64 6.88 -1.52 -18.00
CA PHE A 64 6.35 -0.31 -17.39
C PHE A 64 7.09 0.94 -17.86
N VAL A 65 6.31 1.99 -18.15
CA VAL A 65 6.82 3.34 -18.32
C VAL A 65 6.39 4.15 -17.10
N LEU A 66 7.36 4.56 -16.29
CA LEU A 66 7.13 5.19 -14.99
C LEU A 66 7.39 6.71 -15.06
N LEU A 67 6.32 7.48 -14.97
CA LEU A 67 6.34 8.94 -14.94
C LEU A 67 6.16 9.41 -13.49
N GLY A 68 7.26 9.50 -12.75
CA GLY A 68 7.28 9.99 -11.37
C GLY A 68 8.15 9.13 -10.46
N ILE A 69 8.02 9.36 -9.16
CA ILE A 69 8.77 8.63 -8.15
C ILE A 69 8.17 7.25 -7.94
N TYR A 70 9.00 6.22 -7.89
CA TYR A 70 8.59 4.84 -7.65
C TYR A 70 9.14 4.29 -6.33
N CYS A 71 8.45 3.28 -5.82
CA CYS A 71 8.68 2.70 -4.51
C CYS A 71 10.05 2.02 -4.43
N PRO A 72 10.90 2.41 -3.46
CA PRO A 72 12.22 1.81 -3.32
C PRO A 72 12.20 0.42 -2.66
N LEU A 73 11.11 0.09 -1.94
CA LEU A 73 10.95 -1.20 -1.26
C LEU A 73 10.45 -2.30 -2.20
N HIS A 74 9.81 -1.92 -3.31
CA HIS A 74 9.22 -2.86 -4.26
C HIS A 74 9.63 -2.44 -5.67
N PRO A 75 10.73 -3.01 -6.20
CA PRO A 75 11.21 -2.65 -7.52
C PRO A 75 10.28 -3.19 -8.60
N PHE A 76 10.11 -2.43 -9.68
CA PHE A 76 9.54 -2.94 -10.92
C PHE A 76 10.57 -3.83 -11.62
N GLU A 77 10.15 -4.94 -12.20
CA GLU A 77 11.06 -5.91 -12.84
C GLU A 77 11.61 -5.40 -14.17
N ASP A 78 10.73 -4.92 -15.07
CA ASP A 78 11.13 -4.34 -16.35
C ASP A 78 10.40 -3.01 -16.59
N PHE A 79 11.19 -1.94 -16.58
CA PHE A 79 10.65 -0.59 -16.69
C PHE A 79 11.66 0.41 -17.24
N VAL A 80 11.13 1.55 -17.70
CA VAL A 80 11.90 2.78 -17.87
C VAL A 80 11.24 3.89 -17.05
N GLY A 81 12.05 4.55 -16.23
CA GLY A 81 11.62 5.68 -15.42
C GLY A 81 12.08 7.00 -16.00
N ILE A 82 11.42 8.08 -15.60
CA ILE A 82 11.98 9.42 -15.75
C ILE A 82 13.04 9.65 -14.69
N THR A 83 14.18 10.19 -15.11
CA THR A 83 15.21 10.71 -14.21
C THR A 83 15.47 12.17 -14.57
N ALA A 84 15.68 12.97 -13.54
CA ALA A 84 16.09 14.34 -13.62
C ALA A 84 17.45 14.48 -12.94
N GLN A 85 18.35 15.24 -13.55
CA GLN A 85 19.58 15.62 -12.86
C GLN A 85 19.25 16.66 -11.79
N LEU A 86 19.90 16.53 -10.63
CA LEU A 86 19.86 17.58 -9.62
C LEU A 86 20.54 18.85 -10.17
N PRO A 87 20.01 20.05 -9.86
CA PRO A 87 20.69 21.30 -10.15
C PRO A 87 22.13 21.30 -9.60
N GLU A 88 23.08 21.92 -10.30
CA GLU A 88 24.48 21.97 -9.87
C GLU A 88 24.64 22.56 -8.46
N GLU A 89 23.86 23.60 -8.14
CA GLU A 89 23.83 24.21 -6.81
C GLU A 89 23.42 23.23 -5.70
N ASP A 90 22.41 22.38 -5.97
CA ASP A 90 21.97 21.37 -5.02
C ASP A 90 23.01 20.26 -4.87
N MET A 91 23.64 19.84 -5.98
CA MET A 91 24.73 18.88 -5.96
C MET A 91 25.92 19.38 -5.13
N ASP A 92 26.31 20.64 -5.28
CA ASP A 92 27.42 21.23 -4.52
C ASP A 92 27.12 21.42 -3.03
N ARG A 93 25.85 21.64 -2.68
CA ARG A 93 25.40 21.61 -1.28
C ARG A 93 25.47 20.19 -0.71
N LEU A 94 25.01 19.19 -1.45
CA LEU A 94 24.99 17.79 -1.03
C LEU A 94 26.40 17.17 -0.93
N LYS A 95 27.37 17.61 -1.74
CA LYS A 95 28.78 17.17 -1.63
C LYS A 95 29.43 17.50 -0.29
N LYS A 96 28.90 18.52 0.42
CA LYS A 96 29.41 18.97 1.71
C LYS A 96 28.69 18.31 2.89
N GLU A 97 27.70 17.47 2.63
CA GLU A 97 26.93 16.81 3.68
C GLU A 97 27.63 15.54 4.18
N GLU A 98 27.80 15.44 5.49
CA GLU A 98 28.38 14.28 6.18
C GLU A 98 27.31 13.23 6.53
N ARG A 99 26.04 13.60 6.38
CA ARG A 99 24.87 12.78 6.70
C ARG A 99 24.65 11.64 5.70
N THR A 100 23.88 10.65 6.11
CA THR A 100 23.43 9.60 5.18
C THR A 100 22.37 10.18 4.25
N ILE A 101 22.70 10.31 2.96
CA ILE A 101 21.80 10.91 1.98
C ILE A 101 20.93 9.84 1.31
N VAL A 102 19.62 10.05 1.31
CA VAL A 102 18.64 9.19 0.63
C VAL A 102 18.02 9.97 -0.52
N TYR A 103 18.14 9.44 -1.74
CA TYR A 103 17.51 9.99 -2.93
C TYR A 103 16.24 9.21 -3.26
N ASP A 104 15.24 9.92 -3.76
CA ASP A 104 14.15 9.26 -4.49
C ASP A 104 14.61 8.84 -5.90
N SER A 105 13.75 8.08 -6.58
CA SER A 105 14.06 7.57 -7.92
C SER A 105 14.12 8.65 -9.00
N GLY A 106 13.55 9.83 -8.75
CA GLY A 106 13.57 10.95 -9.68
C GLY A 106 14.98 11.47 -9.94
N TYR A 107 15.92 11.30 -9.00
CA TYR A 107 17.29 11.79 -9.11
C TYR A 107 18.32 10.72 -9.53
N GLY A 108 17.86 9.57 -10.05
CA GLY A 108 18.73 8.50 -10.55
C GLY A 108 19.54 7.77 -9.47
N GLY A 109 19.15 7.87 -8.20
CA GLY A 109 19.90 7.32 -7.07
C GLY A 109 19.97 5.80 -7.05
N HIS A 110 21.20 5.26 -6.93
CA HIS A 110 21.44 3.93 -6.40
C HIS A 110 20.85 3.86 -4.98
N HIS A 111 19.82 3.03 -4.79
CA HIS A 111 19.31 2.76 -3.46
C HIS A 111 20.38 2.05 -2.62
N VAL A 112 20.93 2.76 -1.64
CA VAL A 112 21.66 2.14 -0.53
C VAL A 112 20.60 1.54 0.41
N MET A 113 20.04 0.39 0.05
CA MET A 113 19.08 -0.37 0.86
C MET A 113 19.73 -1.58 1.55
N LYS A 114 21.05 -1.56 1.80
CA LYS A 114 21.75 -2.73 2.38
C LYS A 114 22.21 -2.56 3.83
N GLU A 115 22.17 -1.37 4.41
CA GLU A 115 22.46 -1.19 5.84
C GLU A 115 21.31 -0.47 6.53
N GLU A 116 20.87 -1.02 7.66
CA GLU A 116 19.93 -0.36 8.56
C GLU A 116 20.47 1.02 8.96
N MET A 117 19.74 2.08 8.61
CA MET A 117 20.13 3.48 8.87
C MET A 117 19.92 3.91 10.33
N HIS A 118 20.01 2.96 11.26
CA HIS A 118 19.66 3.18 12.67
C HIS A 118 20.72 4.05 13.34
N GLY A 119 20.27 5.11 14.03
CA GLY A 119 21.15 6.04 14.75
C GLY A 119 22.01 6.94 13.85
N ARG A 120 21.79 6.97 12.54
CA ARG A 120 22.47 7.89 11.61
C ARG A 120 21.61 9.11 11.36
N ASP A 121 22.24 10.29 11.23
CA ASP A 121 21.56 11.47 10.71
C ASP A 121 21.27 11.26 9.23
N VAL A 122 19.99 11.16 8.89
CA VAL A 122 19.50 10.92 7.52
C VAL A 122 18.99 12.21 6.92
N LEU A 123 19.44 12.52 5.69
CA LEU A 123 18.95 13.61 4.87
C LEU A 123 18.25 13.06 3.63
N VAL A 124 16.97 13.37 3.46
CA VAL A 124 16.16 12.92 2.34
C VAL A 124 16.10 13.98 1.26
N VAL A 125 16.56 13.62 0.06
CA VAL A 125 16.52 14.44 -1.15
C VAL A 125 15.33 14.01 -1.98
N THR A 126 14.18 14.63 -1.69
CA THR A 126 12.92 14.42 -2.42
C THR A 126 12.04 15.66 -2.35
N LYS A 127 11.28 15.91 -3.42
CA LYS A 127 10.17 16.87 -3.40
C LYS A 127 8.83 16.23 -3.03
N ASN A 128 8.79 14.91 -2.89
CA ASN A 128 7.58 14.16 -2.63
C ASN A 128 7.36 13.94 -1.13
N GLN A 129 6.23 14.45 -0.64
CA GLN A 129 5.89 14.38 0.78
C GLN A 129 5.75 12.94 1.27
N MET A 130 5.16 12.05 0.47
CA MET A 130 4.92 10.65 0.86
C MET A 130 6.23 9.88 1.03
N PHE A 131 7.19 10.10 0.12
CA PHE A 131 8.54 9.53 0.24
C PHE A 131 9.22 10.02 1.52
N TYR A 132 9.19 11.33 1.77
CA TYR A 132 9.80 11.91 2.98
C TYR A 132 9.14 11.43 4.27
N ASP A 133 7.81 11.39 4.34
CA ASP A 133 7.05 11.02 5.55
C ASP A 133 7.47 9.63 6.07
N TYR A 134 7.71 8.66 5.18
CA TYR A 134 8.20 7.33 5.56
C TYR A 134 9.54 7.39 6.32
N TYR A 135 10.54 8.07 5.76
CA TYR A 135 11.87 8.18 6.39
C TYR A 135 11.84 9.07 7.63
N PHE A 136 11.01 10.11 7.64
CA PHE A 136 10.82 10.97 8.81
C PHE A 136 10.26 10.19 10.01
N TYR A 137 9.19 9.42 9.80
CA TYR A 137 8.59 8.66 10.89
C TYR A 137 9.48 7.51 11.36
N LYS A 138 10.07 6.77 10.41
CA LYS A 138 10.91 5.61 10.71
C LYS A 138 12.28 5.99 11.30
N TYR A 139 12.97 6.97 10.70
CA TYR A 139 14.37 7.29 11.01
C TYR A 139 14.61 8.70 11.54
N ASN A 140 13.56 9.49 11.79
CA ASN A 140 13.70 10.90 12.19
C ASN A 140 14.49 11.74 11.17
N ALA A 141 14.34 11.42 9.88
CA ALA A 141 15.12 12.04 8.81
C ALA A 141 14.75 13.51 8.56
N GLU A 142 15.73 14.32 8.17
CA GLU A 142 15.52 15.69 7.72
C GLU A 142 15.25 15.74 6.22
N SER A 143 14.52 16.76 5.76
CA SER A 143 14.32 17.00 4.33
C SER A 143 15.32 18.02 3.81
N PHE A 144 15.92 17.73 2.66
CA PHE A 144 16.77 18.68 1.94
C PHE A 144 15.95 19.82 1.32
N TYR A 145 14.73 19.52 0.86
CA TYR A 145 13.80 20.48 0.29
C TYR A 145 12.79 20.95 1.34
N LYS A 146 12.17 22.11 1.10
CA LYS A 146 11.15 22.63 2.00
C LYS A 146 9.82 21.91 1.77
N LEU A 147 9.57 20.87 2.57
CA LEU A 147 8.33 20.11 2.59
C LEU A 147 7.39 20.58 3.71
N LYS A 148 6.16 20.05 3.74
CA LYS A 148 5.18 20.39 4.78
C LYS A 148 5.70 19.90 6.13
N SER A 149 5.78 20.81 7.10
CA SER A 149 6.17 20.48 8.46
C SER A 149 5.19 19.49 9.08
N ARG A 150 5.72 18.46 9.73
CA ARG A 150 4.96 17.47 10.50
C ARG A 150 5.59 17.29 11.87
N ASP A 151 4.76 17.01 12.87
CA ASP A 151 5.23 16.68 14.20
C ASP A 151 5.34 15.15 14.34
N ARG A 152 6.59 14.66 14.42
CA ARG A 152 6.89 13.25 14.61
C ARG A 152 6.36 12.72 15.94
N MET A 153 6.51 13.50 17.01
CA MET A 153 6.07 13.10 18.34
C MET A 153 4.55 13.00 18.40
N GLN A 154 3.83 13.95 17.78
CA GLN A 154 2.39 13.88 17.65
C GLN A 154 1.96 12.64 16.85
N TYR A 155 2.62 12.35 15.72
CA TYR A 155 2.31 11.18 14.91
C TYR A 155 2.55 9.87 15.67
N LEU A 156 3.74 9.67 16.24
CA LEU A 156 4.09 8.45 16.98
C LEU A 156 3.24 8.30 18.24
N GLY A 157 2.97 9.41 18.95
CA GLY A 157 2.05 9.43 20.08
C GLY A 157 0.64 9.01 19.69
N SER A 158 0.17 9.39 18.49
CA SER A 158 -1.13 8.94 17.97
C SER A 158 -1.16 7.43 17.73
N LYS A 159 -0.05 6.83 17.25
CA LYS A 159 0.08 5.37 17.03
C LYS A 159 0.07 4.61 18.36
N CYS A 160 0.78 5.08 19.39
CA CYS A 160 0.66 4.57 20.76
C CYS A 160 -0.78 4.57 21.27
N ASN A 161 -1.46 5.72 21.12
CA ASN A 161 -2.81 5.90 21.61
C ASN A 161 -3.79 4.97 20.89
N LYS A 162 -3.64 4.79 19.57
CA LYS A 162 -4.39 3.78 18.81
C LYS A 162 -4.15 2.36 19.33
N GLY A 163 -2.88 1.97 19.53
CA GLY A 163 -2.54 0.66 20.09
C GLY A 163 -3.16 0.42 21.49
N ARG A 164 -3.19 1.43 22.37
CA ARG A 164 -3.88 1.32 23.67
C ARG A 164 -5.39 1.13 23.52
N LYS A 165 -6.02 1.86 22.60
CA LYS A 165 -7.48 1.80 22.37
C LYS A 165 -7.91 0.42 21.88
N ILE A 166 -7.10 -0.26 21.08
CA ILE A 166 -7.49 -1.55 20.49
C ILE A 166 -7.19 -2.76 21.38
N ARG A 167 -6.50 -2.57 22.51
CA ARG A 167 -6.06 -3.66 23.39
C ARG A 167 -7.22 -4.53 23.88
N ASP A 168 -8.34 -3.90 24.21
CA ASP A 168 -9.48 -4.55 24.85
C ASP A 168 -10.54 -5.01 23.82
N LEU A 169 -10.38 -4.64 22.54
CA LEU A 169 -11.25 -5.08 21.44
C LEU A 169 -11.09 -6.57 21.15
N GLN A 170 -12.14 -7.21 20.67
CA GLN A 170 -12.24 -8.65 20.45
C GLN A 170 -12.31 -9.04 18.98
N ILE A 171 -12.86 -8.20 18.10
CA ILE A 171 -13.14 -8.56 16.70
C ILE A 171 -12.34 -7.69 15.73
N PHE A 172 -11.45 -8.31 14.96
CA PHE A 172 -10.52 -7.66 14.04
C PHE A 172 -10.73 -8.12 12.60
N ALA A 173 -10.79 -7.17 11.65
CA ALA A 173 -10.54 -7.44 10.24
C ALA A 173 -9.10 -7.05 9.90
N ILE A 174 -8.35 -7.97 9.30
CA ILE A 174 -6.99 -7.74 8.81
C ILE A 174 -7.06 -7.67 7.29
N ILE A 175 -6.92 -6.47 6.76
CA ILE A 175 -6.96 -6.19 5.34
C ILE A 175 -5.52 -6.09 4.83
N PHE A 176 -5.16 -6.91 3.84
CA PHE A 176 -3.88 -6.77 3.14
C PHE A 176 -4.11 -6.43 1.67
N THR A 177 -3.33 -5.48 1.16
CA THR A 177 -3.54 -4.90 -0.18
C THR A 177 -2.77 -5.61 -1.28
N SER A 178 -1.80 -6.44 -0.89
CA SER A 178 -0.94 -7.19 -1.79
C SER A 178 -0.65 -8.56 -1.23
N ARG A 179 -0.58 -9.58 -2.10
CA ARG A 179 -0.18 -10.95 -1.75
C ARG A 179 1.21 -11.02 -1.12
N ALA A 180 2.07 -10.04 -1.40
CA ALA A 180 3.38 -9.90 -0.73
C ALA A 180 3.27 -9.80 0.80
N TYR A 181 2.13 -9.34 1.33
CA TYR A 181 1.88 -9.19 2.76
C TYR A 181 1.02 -10.30 3.38
N GLU A 182 0.71 -11.36 2.63
CA GLU A 182 -0.17 -12.43 3.11
C GLU A 182 0.39 -13.14 4.35
N GLU A 183 1.70 -13.44 4.35
CA GLU A 183 2.36 -14.10 5.48
C GLU A 183 2.43 -13.21 6.73
N LEU A 184 2.63 -11.90 6.53
CA LEU A 184 2.52 -10.91 7.60
C LEU A 184 1.10 -10.90 8.19
N ALA A 185 0.08 -10.83 7.34
CA ALA A 185 -1.32 -10.84 7.77
C ALA A 185 -1.69 -12.13 8.53
N LYS A 186 -1.23 -13.29 8.04
CA LYS A 186 -1.37 -14.60 8.72
C LYS A 186 -0.70 -14.61 10.09
N SER A 187 0.50 -14.05 10.20
CA SER A 187 1.23 -13.94 11.46
C SER A 187 0.47 -13.09 12.49
N ILE A 188 -0.04 -11.93 12.07
CA ILE A 188 -0.87 -11.06 12.92
C ILE A 188 -2.12 -11.80 13.39
N ARG A 189 -2.82 -12.49 12.47
CA ARG A 189 -3.99 -13.31 12.81
C ARG A 189 -3.65 -14.35 13.87
N LYS A 190 -2.53 -15.07 13.71
CA LYS A 190 -2.08 -16.08 14.67
C LYS A 190 -1.84 -15.47 16.06
N ALA A 191 -1.21 -14.29 16.12
CA ALA A 191 -0.92 -13.59 17.38
C ALA A 191 -2.19 -13.06 18.09
N LEU A 192 -3.22 -12.69 17.33
CA LEU A 192 -4.53 -12.28 17.86
C LEU A 192 -5.32 -13.50 18.38
N ILE A 193 -5.38 -14.58 17.60
CA ILE A 193 -6.09 -15.81 17.98
C ILE A 193 -5.47 -16.45 19.23
N SER A 194 -4.14 -16.45 19.36
CA SER A 194 -3.47 -16.98 20.56
C SER A 194 -3.85 -16.23 21.85
N ARG A 195 -4.47 -15.04 21.72
CA ARG A 195 -4.98 -14.22 22.82
C ARG A 195 -6.51 -14.19 22.86
N ARG A 196 -7.16 -15.18 22.25
CA ARG A 196 -8.62 -15.38 22.22
C ARG A 196 -9.39 -14.23 21.54
N LYS A 197 -8.76 -13.53 20.59
CA LYS A 197 -9.43 -12.52 19.76
C LYS A 197 -9.90 -13.15 18.45
N ASN A 198 -11.02 -12.68 17.92
CA ASN A 198 -11.52 -13.06 16.60
C ASN A 198 -10.81 -12.21 15.54
N ALA A 199 -10.18 -12.86 14.56
CA ALA A 199 -9.41 -12.18 13.52
C ALA A 199 -9.69 -12.78 12.13
N TYR A 200 -10.19 -11.94 11.22
CA TYR A 200 -10.54 -12.30 9.85
C TYR A 200 -9.51 -11.74 8.87
N LEU A 201 -9.14 -12.52 7.85
CA LEU A 201 -8.26 -12.05 6.77
C LEU A 201 -9.12 -11.62 5.59
N LEU A 202 -8.87 -10.43 5.07
CA LEU A 202 -9.51 -9.87 3.89
C LEU A 202 -8.44 -9.40 2.91
N PHE A 203 -8.59 -9.76 1.64
CA PHE A 203 -7.73 -9.27 0.57
C PHE A 203 -8.48 -8.18 -0.20
N LEU A 204 -8.03 -6.93 -0.09
CA LEU A 204 -8.60 -5.79 -0.81
C LEU A 204 -7.47 -4.97 -1.43
N LYS A 205 -7.30 -5.07 -2.75
CA LYS A 205 -6.22 -4.37 -3.47
C LYS A 205 -6.28 -2.85 -3.32
N ASP A 206 -7.50 -2.33 -3.27
CA ASP A 206 -7.80 -0.91 -3.19
C ASP A 206 -8.71 -0.63 -1.99
N LEU A 207 -8.28 0.34 -1.18
CA LEU A 207 -8.86 0.74 0.11
C LEU A 207 -9.59 2.07 -0.09
N SER A 208 -10.89 1.97 -0.35
CA SER A 208 -11.77 3.14 -0.43
C SER A 208 -12.67 3.19 0.81
N TYR A 209 -13.17 4.39 1.12
CA TYR A 209 -14.12 4.58 2.22
C TYR A 209 -15.34 3.66 2.06
N GLU A 210 -15.88 3.60 0.84
CA GLU A 210 -17.07 2.84 0.46
C GLU A 210 -16.89 1.35 0.66
N ARG A 211 -15.69 0.82 0.40
CA ARG A 211 -15.38 -0.61 0.63
C ARG A 211 -15.14 -0.93 2.08
N MET A 212 -14.59 0.01 2.84
CA MET A 212 -14.27 -0.22 4.24
C MET A 212 -15.48 -0.06 5.15
N ILE A 213 -16.43 0.83 4.82
CA ILE A 213 -17.65 1.02 5.63
C ILE A 213 -18.60 -0.19 5.55
N THR A 214 -18.53 -1.00 4.48
CA THR A 214 -19.33 -2.23 4.35
C THR A 214 -18.81 -3.38 5.22
N ILE A 215 -17.68 -3.23 5.89
CA ILE A 215 -17.13 -4.25 6.79
C ILE A 215 -17.84 -4.13 8.14
N GLU A 216 -18.95 -4.85 8.29
CA GLU A 216 -19.76 -4.84 9.50
C GLU A 216 -19.28 -5.86 10.55
N GLY A 217 -19.71 -5.66 11.81
CA GLY A 217 -19.47 -6.56 12.95
C GLY A 217 -18.01 -6.68 13.40
N THR A 218 -17.12 -5.84 12.89
CA THR A 218 -15.73 -5.72 13.37
C THR A 218 -15.56 -4.49 14.25
N GLU A 219 -14.67 -4.58 15.24
CA GLU A 219 -14.39 -3.48 16.16
C GLU A 219 -13.11 -2.73 15.77
N CYS A 220 -12.27 -3.33 14.92
CA CYS A 220 -10.98 -2.78 14.51
C CYS A 220 -10.58 -3.31 13.13
N ILE A 221 -10.01 -2.42 12.31
CA ILE A 221 -9.41 -2.78 11.02
C ILE A 221 -7.90 -2.62 11.11
N VAL A 222 -7.18 -3.71 10.83
CA VAL A 222 -5.73 -3.73 10.66
C VAL A 222 -5.42 -3.66 9.17
N VAL A 223 -4.74 -2.61 8.71
CA VAL A 223 -4.33 -2.43 7.32
C VAL A 223 -2.86 -2.80 7.15
N VAL A 224 -2.61 -3.78 6.28
CA VAL A 224 -1.28 -4.22 5.88
C VAL A 224 -1.04 -3.82 4.42
N ASP A 225 -0.25 -2.78 4.23
CA ASP A 225 0.01 -2.17 2.93
C ASP A 225 1.49 -1.81 2.76
N CYS A 226 1.88 -1.32 1.59
CA CYS A 226 3.20 -0.76 1.38
C CYS A 226 3.48 0.37 2.40
N PRO A 227 4.64 0.36 3.10
CA PRO A 227 4.91 1.32 4.17
C PRO A 227 4.83 2.80 3.78
N PHE A 228 4.98 3.12 2.50
CA PHE A 228 4.84 4.48 1.98
C PHE A 228 3.39 4.99 1.93
N PHE A 229 2.39 4.12 1.85
CA PHE A 229 0.99 4.51 1.66
C PHE A 229 0.25 4.63 3.00
N GLU A 230 -0.22 5.82 3.37
CA GLU A 230 -1.03 6.02 4.60
C GLU A 230 -2.52 5.89 4.32
N CYS A 231 -3.19 5.00 5.07
CA CYS A 231 -4.64 4.93 5.08
C CYS A 231 -5.17 6.06 5.99
N SER A 232 -5.71 7.11 5.38
CA SER A 232 -6.24 8.30 6.06
C SER A 232 -7.77 8.28 6.21
N LEU A 233 -8.40 7.14 5.96
CA LEU A 233 -9.86 7.01 5.97
C LEU A 233 -10.42 7.17 7.39
N GLU A 234 -11.33 8.12 7.55
CA GLU A 234 -12.04 8.37 8.80
C GLU A 234 -13.24 7.44 8.94
N LEU A 235 -13.02 6.28 9.55
CA LEU A 235 -14.08 5.31 9.84
C LEU A 235 -14.58 5.45 11.28
N HIS A 236 -15.78 4.95 11.52
CA HIS A 236 -16.39 4.89 12.85
C HIS A 236 -15.66 3.92 13.80
N ILE A 237 -14.89 2.98 13.25
CA ILE A 237 -14.01 2.05 13.98
C ILE A 237 -12.53 2.39 13.74
N PRO A 238 -11.64 2.08 14.71
CA PRO A 238 -10.21 2.32 14.56
C PRO A 238 -9.60 1.56 13.38
N VAL A 239 -8.86 2.31 12.56
CA VAL A 239 -7.97 1.79 11.52
C VAL A 239 -6.52 1.91 12.01
N VAL A 240 -5.84 0.78 12.07
CA VAL A 240 -4.50 0.62 12.65
C VAL A 240 -3.58 -0.16 11.70
N THR A 241 -2.27 -0.11 11.92
CA THR A 241 -1.27 -0.87 11.18
C THR A 241 -0.72 -2.01 12.06
N PRO A 242 0.08 -2.94 11.48
CA PRO A 242 0.74 -4.00 12.24
C PRO A 242 1.49 -3.49 13.48
N PHE A 243 2.15 -2.34 13.39
CA PHE A 243 2.85 -1.69 14.50
C PHE A 243 1.96 -1.46 15.73
N GLU A 244 0.78 -0.84 15.54
CA GLU A 244 -0.13 -0.58 16.65
C GLU A 244 -0.68 -1.87 17.26
N VAL A 245 -0.88 -2.92 16.44
CA VAL A 245 -1.28 -4.24 16.93
C VAL A 245 -0.18 -4.85 17.77
N GLU A 246 1.07 -4.83 17.31
CA GLU A 246 2.22 -5.30 18.07
C GLU A 246 2.31 -4.59 19.42
N TYR A 247 2.25 -3.25 19.43
CA TYR A 247 2.25 -2.45 20.65
C TYR A 247 1.08 -2.80 21.58
N ALA A 248 -0.11 -3.05 21.03
CA ALA A 248 -1.27 -3.47 21.82
C ALA A 248 -1.08 -4.85 22.49
N LEU A 249 -0.34 -5.75 21.83
CA LEU A 249 -0.12 -7.12 22.30
C LEU A 249 1.10 -7.28 23.21
N SER A 250 2.15 -6.49 23.01
CA SER A 250 3.38 -6.51 23.80
C SER A 250 3.34 -5.53 24.98
N GLY A 251 2.67 -4.39 24.81
CA GLY A 251 2.75 -3.24 25.72
C GLY A 251 4.07 -2.46 25.62
N GLU A 252 4.99 -2.88 24.76
CA GLU A 252 6.33 -2.33 24.62
C GLU A 252 6.45 -1.44 23.40
N TRP A 253 7.03 -0.26 23.59
CA TRP A 253 7.38 0.62 22.49
C TRP A 253 8.66 0.10 21.81
N LYS A 254 8.53 -0.28 20.54
CA LYS A 254 9.65 -0.63 19.66
C LYS A 254 9.90 0.49 18.66
N GLU A 255 11.02 0.38 17.96
CA GLU A 255 11.31 1.27 16.83
C GLU A 255 10.16 1.20 15.81
N PHE A 256 9.81 2.37 15.27
CA PHE A 256 8.63 2.49 14.43
C PHE A 256 8.90 1.92 13.04
N ASP A 257 8.26 0.80 12.72
CA ASP A 257 8.04 0.35 11.35
C ASP A 257 6.56 0.05 11.18
N LYS A 258 5.93 0.65 10.14
CA LYS A 258 4.50 0.50 9.88
C LYS A 258 4.06 -0.97 9.80
N ASN A 259 4.88 -1.80 9.18
CA ASN A 259 4.65 -3.23 9.00
C ASN A 259 5.39 -4.07 10.05
N SER A 260 5.79 -3.45 11.17
CA SER A 260 6.43 -4.16 12.29
C SER A 260 5.54 -5.27 12.83
N PHE A 261 6.17 -6.40 13.13
CA PHE A 261 5.63 -7.46 13.96
C PHE A 261 6.79 -8.35 14.41
N SER A 262 6.86 -8.69 15.70
CA SER A 262 7.22 -10.03 16.16
C SER A 262 6.75 -10.19 17.60
N VAL A 263 5.87 -11.15 17.81
CA VAL A 263 5.42 -11.55 19.15
C VAL A 263 5.45 -13.08 19.26
N GLN A 264 6.45 -13.60 20.00
CA GLN A 264 6.51 -14.95 20.61
C GLN A 264 7.13 -14.77 22.03
N ASP A 265 6.75 -15.52 23.08
CA ASP A 265 6.85 -16.97 23.19
C ASP A 265 5.55 -17.77 23.44
N MET A 266 5.58 -18.99 22.90
CA MET A 266 4.45 -19.90 22.69
C MET A 266 4.03 -20.69 23.94
N ALA A 267 2.74 -21.02 24.03
CA ALA A 267 2.30 -22.26 24.67
C ALA A 267 1.37 -23.01 23.72
N ALA A 268 1.64 -24.31 23.58
CA ALA A 268 1.00 -25.24 22.66
C ALA A 268 -0.52 -25.08 22.61
N SER A 269 -1.03 -24.78 21.42
CA SER A 269 -2.39 -25.13 21.03
C SER A 269 -2.26 -25.88 19.72
N GLY A 270 -2.46 -27.19 19.79
CA GLY A 270 -2.74 -28.00 18.61
C GLY A 270 -3.99 -27.44 17.97
N CYS A 271 -3.81 -26.64 16.93
CA CYS A 271 -4.88 -26.23 16.05
C CYS A 271 -4.60 -26.91 14.71
N THR A 272 -4.79 -28.22 14.71
CA THR A 272 -5.34 -28.89 13.54
C THR A 272 -6.75 -28.33 13.42
N ASP A 273 -6.93 -27.39 12.51
CA ASP A 273 -8.00 -27.41 11.52
C ASP A 273 -8.13 -26.02 10.89
N LEU A 274 -8.17 -26.00 9.56
CA LEU A 274 -8.99 -25.03 8.85
C LEU A 274 -10.40 -25.23 9.40
N ASP A 275 -10.75 -24.51 10.47
CA ASP A 275 -12.14 -24.38 10.88
C ASP A 275 -12.85 -23.70 9.70
N ALA A 276 -13.40 -24.55 8.84
CA ALA A 276 -14.43 -24.21 7.90
C ALA A 276 -15.43 -23.36 8.68
N ILE A 277 -15.69 -22.17 8.12
CA ILE A 277 -16.59 -21.12 8.59
C ILE A 277 -17.85 -21.73 9.23
N ASP A 278 -17.80 -22.06 10.52
CA ASP A 278 -18.95 -22.62 11.20
C ASP A 278 -19.38 -21.72 12.35
N ARG A 279 -20.61 -21.26 12.18
CA ARG A 279 -21.47 -20.48 13.07
C ARG A 279 -21.08 -19.02 13.36
N VAL A 280 -19.85 -18.66 13.70
CA VAL A 280 -19.54 -17.25 14.07
C VAL A 280 -19.17 -16.39 12.86
N GLY A 281 -18.39 -16.94 11.92
CA GLY A 281 -18.18 -16.29 10.61
C GLY A 281 -19.47 -16.16 9.79
N ARG A 282 -20.46 -17.04 10.05
CA ARG A 282 -21.81 -16.87 9.50
C ARG A 282 -22.56 -15.70 10.12
N ILE A 283 -22.27 -15.26 11.34
CA ILE A 283 -22.96 -14.10 11.95
C ILE A 283 -22.49 -12.79 11.30
N LEU A 284 -21.20 -12.69 10.94
CA LEU A 284 -20.67 -11.58 10.14
C LEU A 284 -21.16 -11.59 8.69
N LEU A 285 -21.50 -12.77 8.18
CA LEU A 285 -22.13 -12.96 6.86
C LEU A 285 -23.67 -13.01 6.93
N ARG A 286 -24.26 -12.81 8.12
CA ARG A 286 -25.70 -12.76 8.34
C ARG A 286 -26.15 -11.32 8.62
N SER A 287 -25.90 -10.47 7.65
CA SER A 287 -26.95 -9.56 7.19
C SER A 287 -27.89 -10.36 6.27
N ASP A 288 -28.58 -11.37 6.82
CA ASP A 288 -29.63 -12.09 6.12
C ASP A 288 -30.78 -11.10 5.88
N GLY A 289 -30.81 -10.52 4.69
CA GLY A 289 -31.91 -9.66 4.30
C GLY A 289 -31.45 -8.47 3.51
N GLN A 290 -31.01 -8.75 2.29
CA GLN A 290 -31.63 -8.20 1.10
C GLN A 290 -30.94 -8.89 -0.09
N SER A 291 -31.63 -9.58 -1.04
CA SER A 291 -31.15 -9.85 -2.45
C SER A 291 -32.07 -9.66 -3.69
N VAL A 292 -31.87 -8.63 -4.55
CA VAL A 292 -32.62 -8.41 -5.82
C VAL A 292 -31.66 -8.44 -7.02
N PRO A 293 -31.90 -9.29 -8.04
CA PRO A 293 -31.15 -9.31 -9.28
C PRO A 293 -31.62 -8.21 -10.27
N PHE A 294 -30.66 -7.53 -10.92
CA PHE A 294 -30.92 -6.56 -11.99
C PHE A 294 -31.09 -7.29 -13.34
N SER A 295 -32.15 -6.99 -14.10
CA SER A 295 -32.42 -7.57 -15.43
C SER A 295 -32.75 -6.48 -16.46
N TYR A 296 -32.38 -6.71 -17.74
CA TYR A 296 -32.56 -5.76 -18.86
C TYR A 296 -33.97 -5.78 -19.50
N GLY A 297 -34.98 -6.32 -18.82
CA GLY A 297 -36.39 -6.31 -19.26
C GLY A 297 -37.19 -5.19 -18.59
N GLU A 298 -38.39 -4.90 -19.10
CA GLU A 298 -39.32 -3.83 -18.67
C GLU A 298 -39.23 -3.50 -17.17
N GLU A 299 -39.13 -2.19 -16.88
CA GLU A 299 -38.94 -1.64 -15.53
C GLU A 299 -39.99 -2.17 -14.54
N ASP A 300 -39.54 -3.09 -13.69
CA ASP A 300 -40.27 -3.57 -12.53
C ASP A 300 -40.33 -2.43 -11.49
N MET A 301 -41.51 -1.80 -11.37
CA MET A 301 -41.76 -0.65 -10.49
C MET A 301 -42.21 -1.07 -9.08
N ASP A 302 -42.19 -2.36 -8.77
CA ASP A 302 -42.55 -2.87 -7.44
C ASP A 302 -41.36 -2.78 -6.47
N ILE A 303 -41.63 -2.39 -5.21
CA ILE A 303 -40.60 -2.31 -4.15
C ILE A 303 -40.30 -3.74 -3.67
N HIS A 304 -39.26 -4.33 -4.23
CA HIS A 304 -38.74 -5.64 -3.83
C HIS A 304 -37.59 -5.48 -2.83
N VAL A 305 -37.62 -6.26 -1.75
CA VAL A 305 -36.59 -6.18 -0.71
C VAL A 305 -35.39 -7.05 -1.10
N GLY A 306 -34.31 -6.44 -1.64
CA GLY A 306 -33.04 -7.17 -1.83
C GLY A 306 -31.70 -6.56 -2.45
N GLN A 307 -30.47 -6.93 -1.99
CA GLN A 307 -29.09 -7.05 -2.60
C GLN A 307 -28.48 -8.45 -3.03
N ASN A 308 -28.34 -8.83 -4.31
CA ASN A 308 -27.36 -9.88 -4.65
C ASN A 308 -26.18 -9.15 -5.29
N GLY A 309 -24.98 -9.26 -4.72
CA GLY A 309 -23.84 -8.50 -5.23
C GLY A 309 -22.48 -8.77 -4.59
N THR A 310 -22.15 -10.02 -4.24
CA THR A 310 -20.74 -10.37 -3.97
C THR A 310 -20.38 -11.63 -4.75
N PRO A 311 -19.44 -11.58 -5.70
CA PRO A 311 -19.04 -12.77 -6.45
C PRO A 311 -18.36 -13.77 -5.51
N CYS A 312 -18.89 -14.98 -5.42
CA CYS A 312 -18.37 -16.05 -4.56
C CYS A 312 -17.10 -16.71 -5.13
N ARG A 313 -16.79 -16.45 -6.41
CA ARG A 313 -15.62 -16.94 -7.15
C ARG A 313 -15.23 -15.93 -8.24
N TYR A 314 -13.94 -15.73 -8.42
CA TYR A 314 -13.41 -15.27 -9.70
C TYR A 314 -13.13 -16.53 -10.51
N ASP A 315 -14.07 -16.92 -11.37
CA ASP A 315 -13.77 -17.94 -12.37
C ASP A 315 -12.78 -17.34 -13.37
N CYS A 316 -11.90 -18.21 -13.86
CA CYS A 316 -10.78 -17.92 -14.73
C CYS A 316 -11.22 -17.26 -16.06
N GLU A 317 -11.41 -15.95 -16.07
CA GLU A 317 -11.48 -15.14 -17.29
C GLU A 317 -10.53 -13.96 -17.17
N GLY A 318 -9.47 -14.04 -17.97
CA GLY A 318 -8.32 -13.15 -17.97
C GLY A 318 -7.06 -13.92 -18.34
N ALA A 319 -7.13 -14.66 -19.45
CA ALA A 319 -5.94 -15.07 -20.20
C ALA A 319 -5.43 -13.87 -21.00
#